data_AF-A0A9W3AMR0-F1
#
_entry.id   AF-A0A9W3AMR0-F1
#
_cell.length_a   1.000
_cell.length_b   1.000
_cell.length_c   1.000
_cell.angle_alpha   90.00
_cell.angle_beta   90.00
_cell.angle_gamma   90.00
#
_symmetry.space_group_name_H-M   'P 1'
#
loop_
_entity.id
_entity.type
_entity.pdbx_description
1 polymer ?
#
loop_
_entity_poly.entity_id
_entity_poly.type
_entity_poly.pdbx_seq_one_letter_code
_entity_poly.pdbx_strand_id
1 'polypeptide(L)'
;MAATIASGLTIIISFTVLINVIAADNCIIGNFNLTLLEQFSPWKTVDSLNGTIYEINLCSKLKSTNCPDGTAVCAQSKNSTISVSYGNYSSAPSNEKTPFGTDGELLLTFKGQPCGSDKYYSTIFYFKCGKTLGYPKYQGENEICTVQFEWESYLFCQKLPTPDKEVPCAVVKDGSLIDLTPLIKLTGGYSVDSENDQTQILINVCRDITIDATVTDDTKDCVKGSSACKVVNKSVSDNGRPKTGLQATSEGVRLVYTSTIRPPSCIMDPSTTINFYCPKRGGVSNFQNFLGIKVR
;
A
#
# COMPACT_ATOMS: atom_id res chain seq x y z
N MET A 1 -64.60 7.26 -35.94
CA MET A 1 -64.18 7.93 -34.69
C MET A 1 -63.14 7.03 -34.05
N ALA A 2 -61.99 7.61 -33.74
CA ALA A 2 -60.72 6.93 -33.50
C ALA A 2 -60.60 6.29 -32.10
N ALA A 3 -59.46 5.59 -31.94
CA ALA A 3 -58.77 5.18 -30.70
C ALA A 3 -59.00 3.68 -30.32
N THR A 4 -58.01 2.82 -30.03
CA THR A 4 -56.52 2.83 -29.98
C THR A 4 -56.11 1.35 -29.71
N ILE A 5 -55.15 0.70 -30.39
CA ILE A 5 -53.72 0.46 -30.02
C ILE A 5 -53.50 0.28 -28.49
N ALA A 6 -52.76 -0.65 -27.89
CA ALA A 6 -51.73 -1.58 -28.33
C ALA A 6 -51.49 -2.62 -27.20
N SER A 7 -50.99 -3.78 -27.60
CA SER A 7 -50.00 -4.64 -26.90
C SER A 7 -49.75 -4.43 -25.40
N GLY A 8 -50.12 -5.45 -24.61
CA GLY A 8 -49.69 -5.59 -23.22
C GLY A 8 -48.16 -5.69 -23.13
N LEU A 9 -47.55 -4.65 -22.57
CA LEU A 9 -46.16 -4.64 -22.17
C LEU A 9 -46.11 -4.98 -20.67
N THR A 10 -45.69 -6.18 -20.33
CA THR A 10 -45.47 -6.58 -18.94
C THR A 10 -44.19 -5.89 -18.45
N ILE A 11 -44.33 -4.86 -17.61
CA ILE A 11 -43.19 -4.15 -17.02
C ILE A 11 -42.63 -5.00 -15.87
N ILE A 12 -41.51 -5.68 -16.09
CA ILE A 12 -40.72 -6.31 -15.02
C ILE A 12 -39.86 -5.20 -14.41
N ILE A 13 -40.28 -4.68 -13.25
CA ILE A 13 -39.44 -3.79 -12.45
C ILE A 13 -38.41 -4.65 -11.74
N SER A 14 -37.25 -4.85 -12.39
CA SER A 14 -36.08 -5.43 -11.73
C SER A 14 -35.48 -4.37 -10.80
N PHE A 15 -35.74 -4.49 -9.50
CA PHE A 15 -34.96 -3.78 -8.49
C PHE A 15 -33.56 -4.39 -8.45
N THR A 16 -32.66 -3.91 -9.31
CA THR A 16 -31.23 -4.02 -9.00
C THR A 16 -31.01 -3.18 -7.76
N VAL A 17 -30.85 -3.83 -6.62
CA VAL A 17 -30.23 -3.21 -5.45
C VAL A 17 -28.84 -2.80 -5.92
N LEU A 18 -28.68 -1.52 -6.27
CA LEU A 18 -27.39 -0.87 -6.20
C LEU A 18 -27.02 -0.98 -4.73
N ILE A 19 -26.24 -2.01 -4.41
CA ILE A 19 -25.51 -2.05 -3.15
C ILE A 19 -24.58 -0.85 -3.28
N ASN A 20 -25.03 0.28 -2.75
CA ASN A 20 -24.12 1.28 -2.23
C ASN A 20 -23.29 0.47 -1.25
N VAL A 21 -22.06 0.14 -1.67
CA VAL A 21 -21.07 -0.40 -0.76
C VAL A 21 -20.97 0.67 0.30
N ILE A 22 -21.60 0.43 1.45
CA ILE A 22 -21.43 1.21 2.64
C ILE A 22 -19.92 1.15 2.87
N ALA A 23 -19.24 2.27 2.59
CA ALA A 23 -17.83 2.42 2.91
C ALA A 23 -17.68 1.97 4.36
N ALA A 24 -16.76 1.03 4.61
CA ALA A 24 -16.46 0.60 5.97
C ALA A 24 -16.32 1.86 6.83
N ASP A 25 -17.06 1.88 7.94
CA ASP A 25 -17.02 2.93 8.95
C ASP A 25 -15.57 3.38 9.16
N ASN A 26 -15.32 4.70 9.11
CA ASN A 26 -13.98 5.29 9.15
C ASN A 26 -13.07 4.50 10.10
N CYS A 27 -11.97 3.97 9.58
CA CYS A 27 -11.02 3.13 10.31
C CYS A 27 -10.24 4.00 11.31
N ILE A 28 -10.89 4.30 12.44
CA ILE A 28 -10.38 5.17 13.49
C ILE A 28 -10.15 4.31 14.74
N ILE A 29 -8.90 4.28 15.21
CA ILE A 29 -8.50 3.53 16.40
C ILE A 29 -7.89 4.53 17.40
N GLY A 30 -8.56 4.72 18.54
CA GLY A 30 -8.21 5.79 19.47
C GLY A 30 -8.32 7.16 18.79
N ASN A 31 -7.21 7.88 18.71
CA ASN A 31 -7.10 9.19 18.05
C ASN A 31 -6.45 9.11 16.65
N PHE A 32 -6.15 7.92 16.14
CA PHE A 32 -5.48 7.73 14.86
C PHE A 32 -6.49 7.36 13.77
N ASN A 33 -6.42 8.06 12.64
CA ASN A 33 -7.20 7.74 11.45
C ASN A 33 -6.36 6.85 10.52
N LEU A 34 -6.68 5.55 10.50
CA LEU A 34 -6.01 4.52 9.72
C LEU A 34 -6.76 4.17 8.43
N THR A 35 -7.72 5.00 8.01
CA THR A 35 -8.49 4.80 6.76
C THR A 35 -7.58 4.66 5.53
N LEU A 36 -6.45 5.37 5.51
CA LEU A 36 -5.46 5.22 4.44
C LEU A 36 -4.80 3.84 4.45
N LEU A 37 -4.53 3.25 5.63
CA LEU A 37 -4.01 1.89 5.70
C LEU A 37 -5.06 0.88 5.25
N GLU A 38 -6.31 1.08 5.66
CA GLU A 38 -7.43 0.20 5.31
C GLU A 38 -7.71 0.20 3.79
N GLN A 39 -7.50 1.32 3.11
CA GLN A 39 -7.62 1.41 1.66
C GLN A 39 -6.75 0.38 0.91
N PHE A 40 -5.61 0.00 1.49
CA PHE A 40 -4.66 -0.94 0.91
C PHE A 40 -4.70 -2.33 1.54
N SER A 41 -5.64 -2.59 2.46
CA SER A 41 -5.87 -3.91 3.02
C SER A 41 -6.28 -4.92 1.92
N PRO A 42 -5.92 -6.22 2.05
CA PRO A 42 -5.09 -6.76 3.12
C PRO A 42 -3.60 -6.51 2.91
N TRP A 43 -2.90 -6.27 4.01
CA TRP A 43 -1.44 -6.19 4.06
C TRP A 43 -0.86 -7.60 4.19
N LYS A 44 0.31 -7.86 3.59
CA LYS A 44 0.94 -9.18 3.65
C LYS A 44 2.39 -9.09 4.08
N THR A 45 2.78 -9.80 5.12
CA THR A 45 4.18 -9.87 5.56
C THR A 45 4.60 -11.31 5.78
N VAL A 46 5.89 -11.55 6.02
CA VAL A 46 6.43 -12.91 6.13
C VAL A 46 7.42 -13.02 7.28
N ASP A 47 7.35 -14.12 8.01
CA ASP A 47 8.45 -14.58 8.86
C ASP A 47 9.51 -15.23 7.96
N SER A 48 10.66 -14.57 7.81
CA SER A 48 11.74 -15.05 6.96
C SER A 48 12.40 -16.34 7.45
N LEU A 49 12.22 -16.72 8.71
CA LEU A 49 12.86 -17.91 9.29
C LEU A 49 12.12 -19.20 8.89
N ASN A 50 10.78 -19.20 9.00
CA ASN A 50 9.95 -20.37 8.71
C ASN A 50 9.07 -20.23 7.45
N GLY A 51 9.07 -19.04 6.83
CA GLY A 51 8.29 -18.75 5.62
C GLY A 51 6.80 -18.58 5.84
N THR A 52 6.34 -18.36 7.08
CA THR A 52 4.93 -18.12 7.39
C THR A 52 4.51 -16.76 6.88
N ILE A 53 3.45 -16.72 6.07
CA ILE A 53 2.86 -15.50 5.53
C ILE A 53 1.73 -15.06 6.44
N TYR A 54 1.71 -13.78 6.79
CA TYR A 54 0.65 -13.16 7.56
C TYR A 54 -0.15 -12.22 6.66
N GLU A 55 -1.45 -12.46 6.54
CA GLU A 55 -2.40 -11.51 5.95
C GLU A 55 -3.08 -10.72 7.06
N ILE A 56 -3.10 -9.39 6.92
CA ILE A 56 -3.49 -8.46 7.98
C ILE A 56 -4.54 -7.50 7.43
N ASN A 57 -5.62 -7.33 8.17
CA ASN A 57 -6.61 -6.29 7.98
C ASN A 57 -6.99 -5.72 9.35
N LEU A 58 -6.72 -4.42 9.55
CA LEU A 58 -6.83 -3.80 10.87
C LEU A 58 -8.27 -3.43 11.24
N CYS A 59 -9.08 -3.06 10.24
CA CYS A 59 -10.39 -2.45 10.47
C CYS A 59 -11.55 -3.24 9.89
N SER A 60 -11.29 -4.38 9.27
CA SER A 60 -12.33 -5.32 8.89
C SER A 60 -11.82 -6.77 8.89
N LYS A 61 -12.75 -7.73 8.80
CA LYS A 61 -12.36 -9.12 8.57
C LYS A 61 -11.76 -9.30 7.18
N LEU A 62 -10.79 -10.19 7.06
CA LEU A 62 -10.25 -10.62 5.78
C LEU A 62 -11.37 -11.24 4.93
N LYS A 63 -11.39 -10.90 3.64
CA LYS A 63 -12.31 -11.49 2.65
C LYS A 63 -11.77 -12.81 2.06
N SER A 64 -10.76 -13.40 2.72
CA SER A 64 -10.07 -14.60 2.25
C SER A 64 -10.84 -15.86 2.65
N THR A 65 -11.03 -16.78 1.71
CA THR A 65 -11.66 -18.09 1.97
C THR A 65 -10.74 -19.07 2.70
N ASN A 66 -9.44 -18.77 2.76
CA ASN A 66 -8.43 -19.69 3.31
C ASN A 66 -8.22 -19.52 4.81
N CYS A 67 -8.88 -18.53 5.43
CA CYS A 67 -8.75 -18.20 6.84
C CYS A 67 -10.09 -18.46 7.56
N PRO A 68 -10.07 -18.79 8.86
CA PRO A 68 -11.30 -18.91 9.65
C PRO A 68 -12.18 -17.65 9.51
N ASP A 69 -13.50 -17.79 9.47
CA ASP A 69 -14.39 -16.62 9.35
C ASP A 69 -14.21 -15.67 10.54
N GLY A 70 -14.32 -14.37 10.26
CA GLY A 70 -14.06 -13.32 11.25
C GLY A 70 -12.59 -13.02 11.51
N THR A 71 -11.63 -13.64 10.81
CA THR A 71 -10.19 -13.38 11.00
C THR A 71 -9.78 -11.99 10.46
N ALA A 72 -9.04 -11.23 11.27
CA ALA A 72 -8.36 -9.99 10.91
C ALA A 72 -6.86 -10.23 10.59
N VAL A 73 -6.21 -11.12 11.35
CA VAL A 73 -4.82 -11.52 11.18
C VAL A 73 -4.74 -13.02 10.98
N CYS A 74 -4.37 -13.44 9.78
CA CYS A 74 -4.32 -14.84 9.38
C CYS A 74 -2.88 -15.25 9.09
N ALA A 75 -2.44 -16.37 9.64
CA ALA A 75 -1.13 -16.94 9.37
C ALA A 75 -1.26 -18.19 8.49
N GLN A 76 -0.44 -18.28 7.45
CA GLN A 76 -0.33 -19.43 6.58
C GLN A 76 1.13 -19.86 6.49
N SER A 77 1.45 -21.03 7.06
CA SER A 77 2.80 -21.60 6.95
C SER A 77 3.07 -22.09 5.53
N LYS A 78 4.29 -21.89 5.02
CA LYS A 78 4.71 -22.31 3.67
C LYS A 78 4.43 -23.79 3.37
N ASN A 79 4.48 -24.64 4.39
CA ASN A 79 4.34 -26.10 4.26
C ASN A 79 2.97 -26.61 4.73
N SER A 80 2.03 -25.73 5.05
CA SER A 80 0.71 -26.09 5.58
C SER A 80 -0.39 -25.53 4.70
N THR A 81 -1.40 -26.36 4.41
CA THR A 81 -2.65 -25.91 3.81
C THR A 81 -3.61 -25.33 4.83
N ILE A 82 -3.32 -25.50 6.13
CA ILE A 82 -4.12 -24.99 7.24
C ILE A 82 -3.64 -23.60 7.59
N SER A 83 -4.56 -22.64 7.55
CA SER A 83 -4.34 -21.29 8.06
C SER A 83 -4.89 -21.15 9.47
N VAL A 84 -4.21 -20.35 10.29
CA VAL A 84 -4.53 -20.13 11.70
C VAL A 84 -4.97 -18.69 11.88
N SER A 85 -6.05 -18.48 12.63
CA SER A 85 -6.45 -17.13 13.05
C SER A 85 -5.58 -16.67 14.21
N TYR A 86 -4.66 -15.76 13.94
CA TYR A 86 -3.85 -15.06 14.94
C TYR A 86 -4.52 -13.79 15.48
N GLY A 87 -5.71 -13.48 15.00
CA GLY A 87 -6.49 -12.35 15.45
C GLY A 87 -7.84 -12.32 14.76
N ASN A 88 -8.94 -12.32 15.51
CA ASN A 88 -10.27 -12.09 14.98
C ASN A 88 -10.59 -10.59 14.97
N TYR A 89 -11.37 -10.16 13.98
CA TYR A 89 -12.07 -8.88 13.99
C TYR A 89 -13.25 -8.97 14.99
N SER A 90 -12.94 -9.05 16.28
CA SER A 90 -13.93 -8.68 17.30
C SER A 90 -14.15 -7.18 17.18
N SER A 91 -15.38 -6.71 17.32
CA SER A 91 -15.87 -5.36 17.00
C SER A 91 -15.08 -4.15 17.54
N ALA A 92 -14.03 -4.36 18.35
CA ALA A 92 -12.85 -3.49 18.36
C ALA A 92 -11.62 -4.31 18.79
N PRO A 93 -10.44 -4.18 18.15
CA PRO A 93 -9.19 -4.60 18.75
C PRO A 93 -8.90 -3.77 20.01
N SER A 94 -8.25 -4.36 21.02
CA SER A 94 -7.89 -3.61 22.22
C SER A 94 -6.72 -2.69 21.91
N ASN A 95 -6.89 -1.40 22.16
CA ASN A 95 -5.84 -0.40 22.01
C ASN A 95 -5.33 0.07 23.37
N GLU A 96 -4.03 0.08 23.53
CA GLU A 96 -3.37 0.63 24.72
C GLU A 96 -2.35 1.69 24.28
N LYS A 97 -2.23 2.77 25.05
CA LYS A 97 -1.04 3.62 24.95
C LYS A 97 0.13 2.84 25.53
N THR A 98 1.29 2.90 24.88
CA THR A 98 2.50 2.23 25.37
C THR A 98 2.81 2.71 26.79
N PRO A 99 3.42 1.89 27.68
CA PRO A 99 3.82 2.31 29.02
C PRO A 99 4.77 3.52 29.05
N PHE A 100 5.45 3.77 27.92
CA PHE A 100 6.34 4.92 27.71
C PHE A 100 5.64 6.12 27.05
N GLY A 101 4.37 5.97 26.66
CA GLY A 101 3.36 7.00 26.47
C GLY A 101 3.82 8.30 25.82
N THR A 102 4.72 8.24 24.84
CA THR A 102 5.03 9.41 24.03
C THR A 102 3.92 9.62 23.02
N ASP A 103 3.66 10.87 22.67
CA ASP A 103 2.74 11.19 21.61
C ASP A 103 3.21 10.55 20.29
N GLY A 104 2.40 9.65 19.73
CA GLY A 104 2.68 9.01 18.43
C GLY A 104 3.04 7.53 18.46
N GLU A 105 2.66 6.82 19.52
CA GLU A 105 2.73 5.36 19.61
C GLU A 105 1.33 4.75 19.88
N LEU A 106 1.06 3.59 19.27
CA LEU A 106 -0.19 2.84 19.46
C LEU A 106 0.13 1.34 19.56
N LEU A 107 -0.30 0.71 20.65
CA LEU A 107 -0.33 -0.75 20.75
C LEU A 107 -1.72 -1.25 20.36
N LEU A 108 -1.78 -2.20 19.43
CA LEU A 108 -3.04 -2.79 18.98
C LEU A 108 -2.98 -4.31 19.08
N THR A 109 -3.88 -4.90 19.88
CA THR A 109 -3.88 -6.35 20.11
C THR A 109 -5.14 -6.99 19.54
N PHE A 110 -4.93 -8.10 18.82
CA PHE A 110 -5.99 -8.97 18.33
C PHE A 110 -5.90 -10.33 18.99
N LYS A 111 -7.07 -10.90 19.31
CA LYS A 111 -7.20 -12.25 19.86
C LYS A 111 -7.84 -13.17 18.83
N GLY A 112 -7.15 -14.26 18.50
CA GLY A 112 -7.54 -15.24 17.50
C GLY A 112 -8.22 -16.46 18.11
N GLN A 113 -7.97 -17.63 17.51
CA GLN A 113 -8.54 -18.90 17.94
C GLN A 113 -7.75 -19.53 19.10
N PRO A 114 -8.30 -20.56 19.79
CA PRO A 114 -7.58 -21.26 20.86
C PRO A 114 -6.22 -21.81 20.39
N CYS A 115 -5.22 -21.66 21.25
CA CYS A 115 -3.90 -22.27 21.12
C CYS A 115 -3.67 -23.16 22.35
N GLY A 116 -3.86 -24.47 22.20
CA GLY A 116 -3.83 -25.40 23.33
C GLY A 116 -5.01 -25.18 24.29
N SER A 117 -4.82 -25.53 25.58
CA SER A 117 -5.92 -25.59 26.55
C SER A 117 -6.34 -24.22 27.10
N ASP A 118 -5.38 -23.36 27.46
CA ASP A 118 -5.64 -22.12 28.21
C ASP A 118 -5.10 -20.86 27.53
N LYS A 119 -4.67 -20.96 26.27
CA LYS A 119 -4.13 -19.83 25.50
C LYS A 119 -4.89 -19.63 24.20
N TYR A 120 -4.67 -18.47 23.60
CA TYR A 120 -5.22 -18.09 22.31
C TYR A 120 -4.07 -17.60 21.45
N TYR A 121 -4.14 -17.87 20.16
CA TYR A 121 -3.31 -17.14 19.23
C TYR A 121 -3.64 -15.65 19.35
N SER A 122 -2.62 -14.81 19.33
CA SER A 122 -2.80 -13.36 19.41
C SER A 122 -1.76 -12.63 18.58
N THR A 123 -2.09 -11.40 18.23
CA THR A 123 -1.22 -10.50 17.47
C THR A 123 -1.13 -9.18 18.20
N ILE A 124 0.09 -8.65 18.33
CA ILE A 124 0.36 -7.32 18.86
C ILE A 124 1.02 -6.49 17.76
N PHE A 125 0.38 -5.39 17.36
CA PHE A 125 1.00 -4.36 16.52
C PHE A 125 1.55 -3.24 17.40
N TYR A 126 2.82 -2.92 17.19
CA TYR A 126 3.48 -1.74 17.72
C TYR A 126 3.60 -0.70 16.60
N PHE A 127 2.72 0.29 16.63
CA PHE A 127 2.79 1.43 15.73
C PHE A 127 3.62 2.54 16.35
N LYS A 128 4.51 3.12 15.54
CA LYS A 128 5.32 4.28 15.95
C LYS A 128 5.47 5.28 14.81
N CYS A 129 5.80 6.51 15.16
CA CYS A 129 6.03 7.57 14.19
C CYS A 129 7.16 7.22 13.20
N GLY A 130 6.87 7.34 11.90
CA GLY A 130 7.80 7.10 10.79
C GLY A 130 7.71 8.20 9.72
N LYS A 131 8.57 8.13 8.69
CA LYS A 131 8.64 9.17 7.63
C LYS A 131 7.82 8.84 6.37
N THR A 132 7.34 7.61 6.27
CA THR A 132 6.64 7.03 5.11
C THR A 132 5.31 6.41 5.57
N LEU A 133 4.47 5.91 4.65
CA LEU A 133 3.26 5.16 4.96
C LEU A 133 3.61 3.88 5.74
N GLY A 134 4.80 3.34 5.47
CA GLY A 134 5.35 2.18 6.14
C GLY A 134 4.80 0.85 5.65
N TYR A 135 5.15 -0.19 6.39
CA TYR A 135 4.70 -1.56 6.15
C TYR A 135 4.81 -2.37 7.45
N PRO A 136 3.90 -3.33 7.73
CA PRO A 136 4.02 -4.19 8.91
C PRO A 136 5.23 -5.13 8.79
N LYS A 137 6.14 -5.06 9.76
CA LYS A 137 7.34 -5.89 9.85
C LYS A 137 7.22 -6.86 11.01
N TYR A 138 7.33 -8.16 10.72
CA TYR A 138 7.35 -9.21 11.73
C TYR A 138 8.56 -9.04 12.65
N GLN A 139 8.34 -9.06 13.97
CA GLN A 139 9.37 -8.92 14.98
C GLN A 139 9.69 -10.22 15.71
N GLY A 140 8.86 -11.26 15.54
CA GLY A 140 9.01 -12.53 16.23
C GLY A 140 7.77 -12.92 17.03
N GLU A 141 7.90 -14.03 17.74
CA GLU A 141 6.96 -14.44 18.78
C GLU A 141 7.48 -13.96 20.14
N ASN A 142 6.66 -13.19 20.86
CA ASN A 142 7.00 -12.73 22.22
C ASN A 142 6.72 -13.80 23.27
N GLU A 143 5.61 -14.50 23.08
CA GLU A 143 5.17 -15.64 23.88
C GLU A 143 4.65 -16.71 22.92
N ILE A 144 4.53 -17.95 23.41
CA ILE A 144 3.94 -19.04 22.62
C ILE A 144 2.57 -18.58 22.08
N CYS A 145 2.40 -18.66 20.75
CA CYS A 145 1.18 -18.27 20.02
C CYS A 145 0.89 -16.75 19.96
N THR A 146 1.84 -15.90 20.36
CA THR A 146 1.69 -14.43 20.29
C THR A 146 2.75 -13.83 19.38
N VAL A 147 2.33 -13.31 18.22
CA VAL A 147 3.22 -12.68 17.25
C VAL A 147 3.23 -11.16 17.41
N GLN A 148 4.37 -10.55 17.12
CA GLN A 148 4.55 -9.11 17.15
C GLN A 148 4.89 -8.55 15.77
N PHE A 149 4.28 -7.41 15.47
CA PHE A 149 4.61 -6.62 14.29
C PHE A 149 4.95 -5.19 14.70
N GLU A 150 5.96 -4.63 14.06
CA GLU A 150 6.25 -3.20 14.14
C GLU A 150 5.79 -2.52 12.85
N TRP A 151 5.20 -1.34 12.98
CA TRP A 151 4.78 -0.53 11.84
C TRP A 151 5.10 0.95 12.06
N GLU A 152 6.18 1.39 11.41
CA GLU A 152 6.57 2.80 11.36
C GLU A 152 5.74 3.55 10.30
N SER A 153 4.95 4.53 10.69
CA SER A 153 4.13 5.30 9.74
C SER A 153 4.01 6.77 10.12
N TYR A 154 3.97 7.66 9.13
CA TYR A 154 3.73 9.09 9.37
C TYR A 154 2.34 9.35 9.97
N LEU A 155 1.40 8.42 9.85
CA LEU A 155 0.06 8.51 10.43
C LEU A 155 0.07 8.60 11.97
N PHE A 156 1.19 8.21 12.59
CA PHE A 156 1.38 8.30 14.03
C PHE A 156 2.26 9.50 14.44
N CYS A 157 2.58 10.41 13.51
CA CYS A 157 3.39 11.60 13.80
C CYS A 157 2.54 12.86 13.92
N GLN A 158 2.82 13.74 14.88
CA GLN A 158 2.08 14.99 15.03
C GLN A 158 2.45 16.10 14.03
N LYS A 159 3.71 16.12 13.54
CA LYS A 159 4.28 17.27 12.81
C LYS A 159 5.22 16.86 11.67
N LEU A 160 4.80 15.92 10.83
CA LEU A 160 5.53 15.62 9.59
C LEU A 160 4.75 16.08 8.36
N PRO A 161 5.43 16.66 7.35
CA PRO A 161 4.82 16.89 6.05
C PRO A 161 4.32 15.55 5.50
N THR A 162 3.03 15.48 5.21
CA THR A 162 2.44 14.31 4.57
C THR A 162 2.58 14.46 3.04
N PRO A 163 2.90 13.37 2.33
CA PRO A 163 2.75 13.36 0.87
C PRO A 163 1.31 13.67 0.48
N ASP A 164 1.10 14.21 -0.72
CA ASP A 164 -0.25 14.24 -1.28
C ASP A 164 -0.76 12.83 -1.51
N LYS A 165 0.13 11.91 -1.89
CA LYS A 165 -0.23 10.51 -2.08
C LYS A 165 0.96 9.57 -1.91
N GLU A 166 0.78 8.56 -1.07
CA GLU A 166 1.72 7.46 -0.92
C GLU A 166 0.96 6.13 -0.95
N VAL A 167 1.55 5.13 -1.60
CA VAL A 167 1.01 3.77 -1.74
C VAL A 167 1.96 2.76 -1.08
N PRO A 168 1.51 1.53 -0.75
CA PRO A 168 2.38 0.52 -0.16
C PRO A 168 3.62 0.28 -1.02
N CYS A 169 4.79 0.34 -0.38
CA CYS A 169 6.09 0.22 -1.06
C CYS A 169 6.80 -1.11 -0.81
N ALA A 170 6.08 -2.08 -0.27
CA ALA A 170 6.58 -3.44 -0.10
C ALA A 170 5.54 -4.47 -0.56
N VAL A 171 6.04 -5.64 -0.97
CA VAL A 171 5.20 -6.76 -1.44
C VAL A 171 5.88 -8.08 -1.12
N VAL A 172 5.10 -9.10 -0.76
CA VAL A 172 5.61 -10.47 -0.63
C VAL A 172 5.67 -11.12 -2.02
N LYS A 173 6.87 -11.57 -2.42
CA LYS A 173 7.14 -12.30 -3.66
C LYS A 173 7.94 -13.55 -3.33
N ASP A 174 7.50 -14.71 -3.83
CA ASP A 174 8.19 -16.00 -3.66
C ASP A 174 8.53 -16.34 -2.20
N GLY A 175 7.66 -15.95 -1.27
CA GLY A 175 7.86 -16.16 0.17
C GLY A 175 8.89 -15.24 0.82
N SER A 176 9.24 -14.12 0.18
CA SER A 176 10.14 -13.09 0.72
C SER A 176 9.50 -11.71 0.61
N LEU A 177 9.72 -10.86 1.60
CA LEU A 177 9.30 -9.45 1.56
C LEU A 177 10.30 -8.65 0.74
N ILE A 178 9.83 -8.00 -0.32
CA ILE A 178 10.60 -7.00 -1.08
C ILE A 178 10.11 -5.63 -0.61
N ASP A 179 10.97 -4.90 0.11
CA ASP A 179 10.68 -3.58 0.67
C ASP A 179 11.48 -2.49 -0.07
N LEU A 180 10.79 -1.65 -0.83
CA LEU A 180 11.37 -0.50 -1.55
C LEU A 180 11.21 0.81 -0.78
N THR A 181 10.67 0.79 0.44
CA THR A 181 10.55 1.99 1.30
C THR A 181 11.88 2.76 1.43
N PRO A 182 13.07 2.13 1.51
CA PRO A 182 14.34 2.86 1.54
C PRO A 182 14.67 3.66 0.26
N LEU A 183 14.00 3.38 -0.86
CA LEU A 183 14.15 4.11 -2.13
C LEU A 183 13.17 5.29 -2.24
N ILE A 184 12.36 5.53 -1.22
CA ILE A 184 11.48 6.70 -1.18
C ILE A 184 12.35 7.93 -0.90
N LYS A 185 12.33 8.91 -1.81
CA LYS A 185 12.87 10.24 -1.52
C LYS A 185 11.84 11.06 -0.76
N LEU A 186 12.24 11.54 0.42
CA LEU A 186 11.38 12.41 1.23
C LEU A 186 11.34 13.84 0.70
N THR A 187 12.35 14.25 -0.07
CA THR A 187 12.46 15.55 -0.75
C THR A 187 12.98 15.36 -2.17
N GLY A 188 12.44 16.12 -3.12
CA GLY A 188 12.76 16.03 -4.55
C GLY A 188 12.42 14.68 -5.17
N GLY A 189 13.24 14.25 -6.14
CA GLY A 189 13.04 13.04 -6.94
C GLY A 189 14.34 12.51 -7.52
N TYR A 190 14.25 11.42 -8.27
CA TYR A 190 15.36 10.82 -9.02
C TYR A 190 15.31 11.31 -10.46
N SER A 191 16.47 11.71 -11.00
CA SER A 191 16.64 11.89 -12.44
C SER A 191 16.93 10.55 -13.10
N VAL A 192 16.21 10.30 -14.19
CA VAL A 192 16.30 9.09 -15.00
C VAL A 192 16.89 9.48 -16.34
N ASP A 193 17.92 8.73 -16.75
CA ASP A 193 18.57 8.94 -18.03
C ASP A 193 17.60 8.66 -19.18
N SER A 194 17.64 9.52 -20.18
CA SER A 194 16.81 9.46 -21.37
C SER A 194 17.72 9.40 -22.59
N GLU A 195 17.35 8.62 -23.60
CA GLU A 195 18.08 8.58 -24.89
C GLU A 195 18.07 9.93 -25.61
N ASN A 196 17.11 10.80 -25.29
CA ASN A 196 17.03 12.16 -25.80
C ASN A 196 17.51 13.15 -24.72
N ASP A 197 18.65 13.80 -24.97
CA ASP A 197 19.26 14.80 -24.09
C ASP A 197 18.35 16.01 -23.78
N GLN A 198 17.34 16.27 -24.61
CA GLN A 198 16.36 17.34 -24.39
C GLN A 198 15.20 16.91 -23.48
N THR A 199 15.14 15.64 -23.12
CA THR A 199 14.10 15.05 -22.29
C THR A 199 14.69 14.61 -20.96
N GLN A 200 14.15 15.14 -19.87
CA GLN A 200 14.46 14.70 -18.52
C GLN A 200 13.23 14.03 -17.92
N ILE A 201 13.44 12.87 -17.29
CA ILE A 201 12.38 12.15 -16.58
C ILE A 201 12.76 12.16 -15.10
N LEU A 202 11.85 12.69 -14.29
CA LEU A 202 11.98 12.81 -12.85
C LEU A 202 10.95 11.90 -12.20
N ILE A 203 11.35 11.06 -11.26
CA ILE A 203 10.44 10.15 -10.57
C ILE A 203 10.63 10.17 -9.06
N ASN A 204 9.59 9.75 -8.33
CA ASN A 204 9.74 9.26 -6.96
C ASN A 204 9.15 7.85 -6.85
N VAL A 205 9.57 7.12 -5.83
CA VAL A 205 9.16 5.73 -5.60
C VAL A 205 8.00 5.73 -4.60
N CYS A 206 6.89 5.07 -4.95
CA CYS A 206 5.69 4.84 -4.13
C CYS A 206 4.95 6.07 -3.59
N ARG A 207 5.46 7.29 -3.78
CA ARG A 207 4.80 8.55 -3.41
C ARG A 207 5.02 9.62 -4.46
N ASP A 208 4.32 10.73 -4.33
CA ASP A 208 4.56 11.92 -5.14
C ASP A 208 5.97 12.49 -4.93
N ILE A 209 6.46 13.22 -5.93
CA ILE A 209 7.69 14.01 -5.85
C ILE A 209 7.46 15.11 -4.81
N THR A 210 8.20 15.06 -3.70
CA THR A 210 7.99 16.01 -2.60
C THR A 210 8.71 17.31 -2.92
N ILE A 211 7.95 18.35 -3.25
CA ILE A 211 8.47 19.69 -3.53
C ILE A 211 8.35 20.53 -2.26
N ASP A 212 9.49 20.97 -1.72
CA ASP A 212 9.56 21.92 -0.61
C ASP A 212 10.51 23.08 -0.92
N ALA A 213 10.62 24.03 0.00
CA ALA A 213 11.45 25.23 -0.18
C ALA A 213 12.96 24.96 -0.31
N THR A 214 13.42 23.74 -0.01
CA THR A 214 14.83 23.33 -0.11
C THR A 214 15.18 22.72 -1.46
N VAL A 215 14.17 22.32 -2.25
CA VAL A 215 14.36 21.73 -3.57
C VAL A 215 14.75 22.82 -4.57
N THR A 216 15.97 22.72 -5.10
CA THR A 216 16.53 23.67 -6.08
C THR A 216 16.72 23.08 -7.47
N ASP A 217 16.56 21.77 -7.61
CA ASP A 217 16.68 21.04 -8.88
C ASP A 217 15.39 21.14 -9.73
N ASP A 218 15.39 20.46 -10.88
CA ASP A 218 14.29 20.48 -11.85
C ASP A 218 12.98 19.88 -11.31
N THR A 219 13.00 19.20 -10.16
CA THR A 219 11.79 18.64 -9.55
C THR A 219 10.85 19.70 -8.99
N LYS A 220 11.36 20.91 -8.72
CA LYS A 220 10.56 22.06 -8.26
C LYS A 220 9.45 22.47 -9.24
N ASP A 221 9.66 22.20 -10.54
CA ASP A 221 8.74 22.60 -11.61
C ASP A 221 7.68 21.52 -11.88
N CYS A 222 7.78 20.36 -11.22
CA CYS A 222 6.84 19.26 -11.38
C CYS A 222 5.46 19.56 -10.81
N VAL A 223 4.44 18.98 -11.43
CA VAL A 223 3.06 19.12 -10.97
C VAL A 223 2.92 18.46 -9.60
N LYS A 224 2.43 19.22 -8.62
CA LYS A 224 2.16 18.73 -7.26
C LYS A 224 1.29 17.46 -7.28
N GLY A 225 1.68 16.44 -6.52
CA GLY A 225 1.06 15.12 -6.49
C GLY A 225 1.48 14.15 -7.61
N SER A 226 2.38 14.57 -8.52
CA SER A 226 2.94 13.69 -9.56
C SER A 226 4.07 12.83 -9.01
N SER A 227 4.10 11.54 -9.35
CA SER A 227 5.23 10.65 -9.04
C SER A 227 6.17 10.45 -10.22
N ALA A 228 5.75 10.86 -11.41
CA ALA A 228 6.55 10.82 -12.63
C ALA A 228 6.30 12.08 -13.45
N CYS A 229 7.36 12.83 -13.65
CA CYS A 229 7.36 14.15 -14.25
C CYS A 229 8.30 14.13 -15.44
N LYS A 230 7.83 14.57 -16.60
CA LYS A 230 8.65 14.64 -17.82
C LYS A 230 8.82 16.08 -18.22
N VAL A 231 10.07 16.48 -18.40
CA VAL A 231 10.48 17.82 -18.83
C VAL A 231 11.05 17.70 -20.24
N VAL A 232 10.47 18.39 -21.21
CA VAL A 232 10.95 18.45 -22.60
C VAL A 232 11.12 19.91 -22.99
N ASN A 233 12.33 20.34 -23.34
CA ASN A 233 12.60 21.75 -23.70
C ASN A 233 11.98 22.74 -22.67
N LYS A 234 12.13 22.46 -21.37
CA LYS A 234 11.56 23.19 -20.23
C LYS A 234 10.02 23.14 -20.08
N SER A 235 9.33 22.43 -20.96
CA SER A 235 7.89 22.17 -20.80
C SER A 235 7.68 20.96 -19.90
N VAL A 236 6.91 21.13 -18.83
CA VAL A 236 6.68 20.10 -17.82
C VAL A 236 5.34 19.40 -18.02
N SER A 237 5.31 18.08 -17.81
CA SER A 237 4.10 17.26 -17.92
C SER A 237 3.99 16.23 -16.79
N ASP A 238 2.78 16.06 -16.25
CA ASP A 238 2.43 15.00 -15.30
C ASP A 238 2.29 13.67 -16.06
N ASN A 239 3.21 12.74 -15.80
CA ASN A 239 3.27 11.42 -16.43
C ASN A 239 2.87 10.29 -15.48
N GLY A 240 2.25 10.64 -14.35
CA GLY A 240 1.51 9.70 -13.55
C GLY A 240 1.55 9.95 -12.05
N ARG A 241 0.49 9.51 -11.40
CA ARG A 241 0.32 9.54 -9.95
C ARG A 241 0.22 8.10 -9.42
N PRO A 242 0.66 7.84 -8.18
CA PRO A 242 0.60 6.51 -7.62
C PRO A 242 -0.85 6.18 -7.28
N LYS A 243 -1.32 4.96 -7.55
CA LYS A 243 -2.70 4.55 -7.24
C LYS A 243 -2.76 3.20 -6.56
N THR A 244 -1.97 2.25 -7.06
CA THR A 244 -1.80 0.93 -6.47
C THR A 244 -0.40 0.81 -5.89
N GLY A 245 -0.25 0.05 -4.81
CA GLY A 245 1.06 -0.28 -4.24
C GLY A 245 1.92 -1.14 -5.18
N LEU A 246 3.13 -1.44 -4.71
CA LEU A 246 4.11 -2.27 -5.40
C LEU A 246 3.53 -3.65 -5.76
N GLN A 247 3.72 -4.07 -7.01
CA GLN A 247 3.19 -5.33 -7.52
C GLN A 247 4.33 -6.32 -7.79
N ALA A 248 4.18 -7.58 -7.36
CA ALA A 248 5.07 -8.66 -7.78
C ALA A 248 4.84 -9.01 -9.26
N THR A 249 5.93 -9.29 -9.98
CA THR A 249 5.91 -9.81 -11.36
C THR A 249 6.74 -11.09 -11.45
N SER A 250 6.74 -11.78 -12.59
CA SER A 250 7.61 -12.95 -12.78
C SER A 250 9.10 -12.61 -12.67
N GLU A 251 9.50 -11.40 -13.07
CA GLU A 251 10.90 -10.98 -13.20
C GLU A 251 11.41 -10.12 -12.03
N GLY A 252 10.52 -9.59 -11.20
CA GLY A 252 10.87 -8.68 -10.13
C GLY A 252 9.64 -8.05 -9.50
N VAL A 253 9.66 -6.73 -9.35
CA VAL A 253 8.51 -5.95 -8.85
C VAL A 253 8.29 -4.71 -9.72
N ARG A 254 7.07 -4.19 -9.71
CA ARG A 254 6.66 -3.10 -10.62
C ARG A 254 5.75 -2.09 -9.93
N LEU A 255 6.01 -0.82 -10.22
CA LEU A 255 5.09 0.28 -9.95
C LEU A 255 4.47 0.76 -11.26
N VAL A 256 3.18 1.13 -11.20
CA VAL A 256 2.45 1.70 -12.32
C VAL A 256 1.78 2.98 -11.83
N TYR A 257 2.14 4.09 -12.47
CA TYR A 257 1.57 5.40 -12.24
C TYR A 257 0.72 5.77 -13.43
N THR A 258 -0.42 6.41 -13.17
CA THR A 258 -1.37 6.83 -14.21
C THR A 258 -1.75 8.28 -13.93
N SER A 259 -1.77 9.08 -14.99
CA SER A 259 -2.25 10.46 -14.91
C SER A 259 -3.75 10.49 -15.22
N THR A 260 -4.49 11.38 -14.58
CA THR A 260 -5.86 11.70 -14.99
C THR A 260 -5.90 12.93 -15.91
N ILE A 261 -4.74 13.55 -16.17
CA ILE A 261 -4.59 14.72 -17.03
C ILE A 261 -4.05 14.22 -18.37
N ARG A 262 -4.90 14.25 -19.40
CA ARG A 262 -4.53 13.88 -20.77
C ARG A 262 -4.15 15.13 -21.57
N PRO A 263 -2.90 15.27 -22.04
CA PRO A 263 -2.53 16.31 -22.97
C PRO A 263 -3.30 16.16 -24.31
N PRO A 264 -3.62 17.27 -25.02
CA PRO A 264 -4.38 17.21 -26.27
C PRO A 264 -3.75 16.33 -27.37
N SER A 265 -2.43 16.14 -27.34
CA SER A 265 -1.68 15.32 -28.29
C SER A 265 -1.70 13.82 -27.99
N CYS A 266 -2.23 13.41 -26.83
CA CYS A 266 -2.20 12.03 -26.37
C CYS A 266 -3.55 11.33 -26.62
N ILE A 267 -3.51 10.12 -27.19
CA ILE A 267 -4.70 9.27 -27.38
C ILE A 267 -5.09 8.57 -26.07
N MET A 268 -4.09 8.20 -25.27
CA MET A 268 -4.25 7.56 -23.96
C MET A 268 -3.81 8.49 -22.83
N ASP A 269 -4.29 8.21 -21.62
CA ASP A 269 -3.80 8.90 -20.44
C ASP A 269 -2.32 8.55 -20.20
N PRO A 270 -1.47 9.55 -19.90
CA PRO A 270 -0.05 9.32 -19.60
C PRO A 270 0.13 8.29 -18.48
N SER A 271 1.12 7.42 -18.65
CA SER A 271 1.44 6.40 -17.66
C SER A 271 2.94 6.15 -17.55
N THR A 272 3.39 5.88 -16.33
CA THR A 272 4.78 5.53 -16.07
C THR A 272 4.83 4.16 -15.40
N THR A 273 5.59 3.25 -15.99
CA THR A 273 5.88 1.93 -15.41
C THR A 273 7.33 1.88 -14.98
N ILE A 274 7.57 1.54 -13.72
CA ILE A 274 8.91 1.36 -13.16
C ILE A 274 9.04 -0.10 -12.76
N ASN A 275 9.96 -0.82 -13.40
CA ASN A 275 10.28 -2.20 -13.05
C ASN A 275 11.59 -2.21 -12.27
N PHE A 276 11.61 -2.93 -11.15
CA PHE A 276 12.78 -3.11 -10.32
C PHE A 276 13.25 -4.55 -10.42
N TYR A 277 14.55 -4.73 -10.63
CA TYR A 277 15.19 -6.03 -10.76
C TYR A 277 16.30 -6.22 -9.74
N CYS A 278 16.43 -7.43 -9.19
CA CYS A 278 17.57 -7.79 -8.37
C CYS A 278 18.80 -8.02 -9.27
N PRO A 279 19.92 -7.33 -9.05
CA PRO A 279 21.11 -7.57 -9.85
C PRO A 279 21.74 -8.93 -9.59
N LYS A 280 22.44 -9.44 -10.60
CA LYS A 280 23.32 -10.60 -10.43
C LYS A 280 24.49 -10.20 -9.52
N ARG A 281 24.92 -11.13 -8.64
CA ARG A 281 26.06 -10.91 -7.72
C ARG A 281 27.29 -10.39 -8.50
N GLY A 282 27.87 -9.29 -8.05
CA GLY A 282 29.07 -8.65 -8.64
C GLY A 282 28.80 -7.43 -9.55
N GLY A 283 27.55 -7.01 -9.73
CA GLY A 283 27.22 -5.78 -10.46
C GLY A 283 27.47 -4.49 -9.64
N VAL A 284 27.82 -3.40 -10.32
CA VAL A 284 28.00 -2.08 -9.72
C VAL A 284 26.66 -1.58 -9.16
N SER A 285 26.66 -1.18 -7.88
CA SER A 285 25.51 -0.66 -7.16
C SER A 285 25.16 0.77 -7.53
N ASN A 286 24.67 1.00 -8.75
CA ASN A 286 24.08 2.28 -9.14
C ASN A 286 22.56 2.12 -9.33
N PHE A 287 21.76 2.99 -8.73
CA PHE A 287 20.28 2.93 -8.71
C PHE A 287 19.68 2.74 -10.12
N GLN A 288 20.27 3.40 -11.12
CA GLN A 288 19.82 3.31 -12.51
C GLN A 288 20.05 1.94 -13.17
N ASN A 289 21.04 1.15 -12.71
CA ASN A 289 21.31 -0.20 -13.23
C ASN A 289 20.25 -1.24 -12.78
N PHE A 290 19.33 -0.85 -11.89
CA PHE A 290 18.32 -1.72 -11.30
C PHE A 290 16.90 -1.44 -11.77
N LEU A 291 16.76 -0.48 -12.71
CA LEU A 291 15.49 0.10 -13.11
C LEU A 291 15.25 -0.07 -14.60
N GLY A 292 14.16 -0.76 -14.93
CA GLY A 292 13.56 -0.67 -16.25
C GLY A 292 12.41 0.31 -16.21
N ILE A 293 12.63 1.56 -16.62
CA ILE A 293 11.59 2.58 -16.64
C ILE A 293 11.02 2.69 -18.05
N LYS A 294 9.70 2.55 -18.16
CA LYS A 294 8.95 2.75 -19.40
C LYS A 294 7.89 3.82 -19.16
N VAL A 295 8.10 5.00 -19.74
CA VAL A 295 7.12 6.08 -19.78
C VAL A 295 6.35 5.97 -21.11
N ARG A 296 5.02 6.00 -21.06
CA ARG A 296 4.13 5.97 -22.23
C ARG A 296 3.16 7.12 -22.21
#